data_AF-A0A2R6N0M4-F1
#
_entry.id   AF-A0A2R6N0M4-F1
#
_cell.length_a   1.000
_cell.length_b   1.000
_cell.length_c   1.000
_cell.angle_alpha   90.00
_cell.angle_beta   90.00
_cell.angle_gamma   90.00
#
_symmetry.space_group_name_H-M   'P 1'
#
loop_
_entity.id
_entity.type
_entity.pdbx_description
1 polymer ?
#
loop_
_entity_poly.entity_id
_entity_poly.type
_entity_poly.pdbx_seq_one_letter_code
_entity_poly.pdbx_strand_id
1 'polypeptide(L)' 'VAALRETVAGKADGQLREHGGVVLFVDCSSFPGDTWRTLSDRRPDVRHRPAVVYRARPDGTAEGYRDGSVPLDLPAIEWV' A
#
# COMPACT_ATOMS: atom_id res chain seq x y z
N VAL A 1 12.45 -2.43 -4.02
CA VAL A 1 12.52 -1.36 -2.99
C VAL A 1 12.69 0.03 -3.62
N ALA A 2 13.59 0.24 -4.59
CA ALA A 2 13.76 1.54 -5.26
C ALA A 2 12.53 1.98 -6.10
N ALA A 3 11.95 1.07 -6.90
CA ALA A 3 10.78 1.37 -7.75
C ALA A 3 9.53 1.84 -6.96
N LEU A 4 9.35 1.33 -5.73
CA LEU A 4 8.29 1.78 -4.83
C LEU A 4 8.53 3.22 -4.36
N ARG A 5 9.80 3.58 -4.09
CA ARG A 5 10.18 4.92 -3.63
C ARG A 5 9.99 5.97 -4.71
N GLU A 6 10.30 5.66 -5.96
CA GLU A 6 10.11 6.60 -7.09
C GLU A 6 8.63 6.86 -7.38
N THR A 7 7.78 5.84 -7.25
CA THR A 7 6.33 5.99 -7.49
C THR A 7 5.66 6.80 -6.39
N VAL A 8 6.14 6.71 -5.15
CA VAL A 8 5.63 7.48 -4.00
C VAL A 8 6.14 8.93 -4.02
N ALA A 9 7.41 9.16 -4.37
CA ALA A 9 8.02 10.50 -4.33
C ALA A 9 7.39 11.49 -5.33
N GLY A 10 6.99 11.05 -6.52
CA GLY A 10 6.42 11.94 -7.53
C GLY A 10 5.00 12.44 -7.26
N LYS A 11 4.25 11.80 -6.36
CA LYS A 11 2.81 12.09 -6.13
C LYS A 11 2.46 12.50 -4.69
N ALA A 12 3.37 12.35 -3.74
CA ALA A 12 3.09 12.64 -2.34
C ALA A 12 3.26 14.13 -1.95
N ASP A 13 4.11 14.89 -2.63
CA ASP A 13 4.51 16.23 -2.14
C ASP A 13 3.52 17.35 -2.46
N GLY A 14 2.65 17.20 -3.46
CA GLY A 14 1.72 18.26 -3.87
C GLY A 14 0.29 18.14 -3.34
N GLN A 15 -0.28 16.93 -3.28
CA GLN A 15 -1.73 16.77 -3.12
C GLN A 15 -2.19 16.25 -1.75
N LEU A 16 -1.32 15.59 -0.99
CA LEU A 16 -1.74 14.89 0.25
C LEU A 16 -1.54 15.71 1.52
N ARG A 17 -0.61 16.68 1.52
CA ARG A 17 -0.32 17.50 2.72
C ARG A 17 -1.37 18.57 3.01
N GLU A 18 -2.14 18.98 2.00
CA GLU A 18 -3.13 20.07 2.12
C GLU A 18 -4.48 19.61 2.69
N HIS A 19 -4.74 18.30 2.68
CA HIS A 19 -5.98 17.70 3.19
C HIS A 19 -5.67 16.57 4.18
N GLY A 20 -5.69 16.88 5.48
CA GLY A 20 -5.69 15.86 6.52
C GLY A 20 -6.93 14.97 6.39
N GLY A 21 -6.74 13.66 6.21
CA GLY A 21 -7.84 12.68 6.15
C GLY A 21 -7.81 11.68 5.00
N VAL A 22 -6.79 11.71 4.13
CA VAL A 22 -6.69 10.77 3.00
C VAL A 22 -5.99 9.46 3.39
N VAL A 23 -6.55 8.33 2.94
CA VAL A 23 -5.91 7.00 3.02
C VAL A 23 -5.18 6.73 1.71
N LEU A 24 -3.87 6.48 1.76
CA LEU A 24 -3.11 6.10 0.57
C LEU A 24 -3.33 4.62 0.26
N PHE A 25 -3.66 4.29 -0.99
CA PHE A 25 -3.70 2.92 -1.48
C PHE A 25 -2.53 2.66 -2.42
N VAL A 26 -1.75 1.61 -2.15
CA VAL A 26 -0.61 1.20 -2.95
C VAL A 26 -0.89 -0.17 -3.55
N ASP A 27 -1.14 -0.20 -4.85
CA ASP A 27 -1.35 -1.43 -5.62
C ASP A 27 -0.01 -2.08 -6.00
N CYS A 28 0.22 -3.28 -5.49
CA CYS A 28 1.38 -4.12 -5.78
C CYS A 28 1.03 -5.35 -6.63
N SER A 29 -0.12 -5.37 -7.32
CA SER A 29 -0.61 -6.50 -8.13
C SER A 29 0.40 -6.97 -9.20
N SER A 30 1.19 -6.03 -9.74
CA SER A 30 2.23 -6.32 -10.74
C SER A 30 3.52 -6.91 -10.16
N PHE A 31 3.70 -6.93 -8.84
CA PHE A 31 4.93 -7.43 -8.24
C PHE A 31 5.00 -8.96 -8.28
N PRO A 32 6.18 -9.53 -8.59
CA PRO A 32 6.41 -10.97 -8.45
C PRO A 32 6.15 -11.46 -7.02
N GLY A 33 5.82 -12.75 -6.90
CA GLY A 33 5.52 -13.40 -5.61
C GLY A 33 6.53 -13.14 -4.51
N ASP A 34 7.83 -13.30 -4.81
CA ASP A 34 8.88 -13.15 -3.81
C ASP A 34 9.11 -11.68 -3.43
N THR A 35 8.90 -10.76 -4.37
CA THR A 35 8.92 -9.32 -4.10
C THR A 35 7.79 -8.93 -3.17
N TRP A 36 6.57 -9.44 -3.44
CA TRP A 36 5.43 -9.25 -2.55
C TRP A 36 5.72 -9.79 -1.15
N ARG A 37 6.18 -11.04 -1.03
CA ARG A 37 6.51 -11.67 0.25
C ARG A 37 7.52 -10.84 1.05
N THR A 38 8.57 -10.36 0.38
CA THR A 38 9.56 -9.49 1.02
C THR A 38 8.94 -8.19 1.53
N LEU A 39 8.01 -7.59 0.80
CA LEU A 39 7.34 -6.35 1.19
C LEU A 39 6.34 -6.55 2.32
N SER A 40 5.53 -7.60 2.28
CA SER A 40 4.56 -7.93 3.35
C SER A 40 5.26 -8.27 4.66
N ASP A 41 6.43 -8.93 4.60
CA ASP A 41 7.23 -9.26 5.77
C ASP A 41 7.92 -8.03 6.37
N ARG A 42 8.45 -7.15 5.50
CA ARG A 42 9.25 -5.98 5.94
C ARG A 42 8.42 -4.75 6.27
N ARG A 43 7.23 -4.61 5.69
CA ARG A 43 6.31 -3.48 5.84
C ARG A 43 7.03 -2.12 5.87
N PRO A 44 7.79 -1.78 4.81
CA PRO A 44 8.54 -0.54 4.79
C PRO A 44 7.60 0.68 4.89
N ASP A 45 8.05 1.71 5.59
CA ASP A 45 7.32 2.98 5.71
C ASP A 45 7.05 3.60 4.31
N VAL A 46 5.79 3.89 4.04
CA VAL A 46 5.31 4.47 2.77
C VAL A 46 5.21 5.99 2.82
N ARG A 47 5.71 6.64 3.89
CA ARG A 47 5.82 8.11 4.09
C ARG A 47 4.51 8.88 4.15
N HIS A 48 3.38 8.22 3.93
CA HIS A 48 2.04 8.75 4.15
C HIS A 48 1.27 7.82 5.09
N ARG A 49 0.55 8.39 6.05
CA ARG A 49 -0.30 7.63 6.98
C ARG A 49 -1.66 8.32 7.10
N PRO A 50 -2.77 7.57 7.08
CA PRO A 50 -2.85 6.11 6.95
C PRO A 50 -2.65 5.58 5.51
N ALA A 51 -2.18 4.34 5.38
CA ALA A 51 -2.02 3.68 4.10
C ALA A 51 -2.39 2.18 4.11
N VAL A 52 -2.82 1.68 2.95
CA VAL A 52 -3.07 0.27 2.65
C VAL A 52 -2.16 -0.12 1.49
N VAL A 53 -1.30 -1.10 1.74
CA VAL A 53 -0.48 -1.72 0.68
C VAL A 53 -1.08 -3.08 0.40
N TYR A 54 -1.50 -3.32 -0.84
CA TYR A 54 -2.24 -4.52 -1.21
C TYR A 54 -1.75 -5.12 -2.52
N ARG A 55 -2.11 -6.38 -2.75
CA ARG A 55 -1.89 -7.09 -3.99
C ARG A 55 -3.16 -7.84 -4.36
N ALA A 56 -3.77 -7.48 -5.49
CA ALA A 56 -4.84 -8.26 -6.09
C ALA A 56 -4.27 -9.36 -6.99
N ARG A 57 -5.02 -10.45 -7.11
CA ARG A 57 -4.70 -11.61 -7.94
C ARG A 57 -5.77 -11.79 -9.03
N PRO A 58 -5.42 -12.39 -10.18
CA PRO A 58 -6.39 -12.68 -11.24
C PRO A 58 -7.56 -13.58 -10.83
N ASP A 59 -7.41 -14.36 -9.75
CA ASP A 59 -8.46 -15.21 -9.18
C ASP A 59 -9.49 -14.43 -8.34
N GLY A 60 -9.35 -13.10 -8.25
CA GLY A 60 -10.24 -12.22 -7.50
C GLY A 60 -9.89 -12.07 -6.02
N THR A 61 -8.85 -12.75 -5.54
CA THR A 61 -8.36 -12.56 -4.16
C THR A 61 -7.49 -11.31 -4.06
N ALA A 62 -7.45 -10.72 -2.86
CA ALA A 62 -6.51 -9.65 -2.53
C ALA A 62 -5.96 -9.86 -1.13
N GLU A 63 -4.67 -9.59 -0.97
CA GLU A 63 -3.96 -9.63 0.31
C GLU A 63 -3.26 -8.28 0.55
N GLY A 64 -3.05 -7.90 1.81
CA GLY A 64 -2.45 -6.61 2.12
C GLY A 64 -2.11 -6.37 3.57
N TYR A 65 -1.44 -5.26 3.84
CA TYR A 65 -1.14 -4.78 5.18
C TYR A 65 -1.47 -3.29 5.33
N ARG A 66 -1.68 -2.87 6.57
CA ARG A 66 -1.94 -1.48 6.95
C ARG A 66 -0.67 -0.82 7.46
N ASP A 67 -0.43 0.42 7.05
CA ASP A 67 0.51 1.32 7.71
C ASP A 67 -0.25 2.48 8.37
N GLY A 68 -0.26 2.48 9.70
CA GLY A 68 -1.09 3.38 10.52
C GLY A 68 -2.54 2.91 10.70
N SER A 69 -3.37 3.80 11.26
CA SER A 69 -4.78 3.53 11.56
C SER A 69 -5.66 3.83 10.35
N VAL A 70 -6.02 2.80 9.59
CA VAL A 70 -6.91 2.91 8.42
C VAL A 70 -8.38 2.92 8.88
N PRO A 71 -9.13 4.03 8.70
CA PRO A 71 -10.52 4.16 9.14
C PRO A 71 -11.53 3.60 8.13
N LEU A 72 -11.16 2.55 7.40
CA LEU A 72 -11.98 1.91 6.37
C LEU A 72 -12.13 0.42 6.69
N ASP A 73 -13.36 -0.07 6.60
CA ASP A 73 -13.61 -1.51 6.57
C ASP A 73 -13.42 -2.02 5.13
N LEU A 74 -12.52 -3.00 4.97
CA LEU A 74 -12.11 -3.54 3.68
C LEU A 74 -12.18 -5.07 3.74
N PRO A 75 -13.39 -5.66 3.70
CA PRO A 75 -13.59 -7.10 3.87
C PRO A 75 -13.05 -7.92 2.69
N ALA A 76 -12.75 -7.29 1.56
CA ALA A 76 -12.19 -7.95 0.38
C ALA A 76 -10.67 -8.17 0.45
N ILE A 77 -9.99 -7.64 1.48
CA ILE A 77 -8.54 -7.80 1.65
C ILE A 77 -8.27 -8.80 2.78
N GLU A 78 -7.54 -9.85 2.46
CA GLU A 78 -6.91 -10.72 3.45
C GLU A 78 -5.71 -10.01 4.07
N TRP A 79 -5.73 -9.82 5.39
CA TRP A 79 -4.68 -9.08 6.08
C TRP A 79 -3.50 -9.99 6.43
N VAL A 80 -2.33 -9.65 5.89
CA VAL A 80 -1.05 -10.34 6.10
C VAL A 80 -0.07 -9.50 6.91
#